data_AF-A0A2P5LC40-F1
#
_entry.id   AF-A0A2P5LC40-F1
#
_cell.length_a   1.000
_cell.length_b   1.000
_cell.length_c   1.000
_cell.angle_alpha   90.00
_cell.angle_beta   90.00
_cell.angle_gamma   90.00
#
_symmetry.space_group_name_H-M   'P 1'
#
loop_
_entity.id
_entity.type
_entity.pdbx_description
1 polymer ?
#
loop_
_entity_poly.entity_id
_entity_poly.type
_entity_poly.pdbx_seq_one_letter_code
_entity_poly.pdbx_strand_id
1 'polypeptide(L)'
;MTDTNHQQNAMELAQAELHHPEWDEPIICRVEVDLPSWLSQLAGGKDWEVYSEAEEENCISFAMREIAVKTPKLAEVTLYHNGYAVVDVEGQSLFDGSLTAGTSDCAHLTYYHADSGEKIILN
;
A
#
# COMPACT_ATOMS: atom_id res chain seq x y z
N MET A 1 -0.78 -12.20 -57.59
CA MET A 1 -1.78 -11.53 -56.74
C MET A 1 -1.88 -12.32 -55.44
N THR A 2 -0.76 -12.44 -54.72
CA THR A 2 -0.57 -13.39 -53.59
C THR A 2 0.22 -12.78 -52.43
N ASP A 3 0.83 -11.60 -52.60
CA ASP A 3 1.68 -10.96 -51.57
C ASP A 3 0.88 -10.26 -50.47
N THR A 4 -0.37 -9.87 -50.72
CA THR A 4 -1.20 -9.12 -49.76
C THR A 4 -1.59 -9.96 -48.53
N ASN A 5 -1.76 -11.27 -48.69
CA ASN A 5 -2.29 -12.16 -47.64
C ASN A 5 -1.24 -12.50 -46.56
N HIS A 6 0.05 -12.51 -46.93
CA HIS A 6 1.15 -12.78 -45.99
C HIS A 6 1.45 -11.57 -45.09
N GLN A 7 1.26 -10.35 -45.59
CA GLN A 7 1.47 -9.13 -44.82
C GLN A 7 0.35 -8.90 -43.79
N GLN A 8 -0.89 -9.27 -44.10
CA GLN A 8 -2.02 -9.17 -43.16
C GLN A 8 -1.85 -10.11 -41.97
N ASN A 9 -1.46 -11.37 -42.20
CA ASN A 9 -1.20 -12.33 -41.12
C ASN A 9 -0.04 -11.94 -40.20
N ALA A 10 1.00 -11.28 -40.73
CA ALA A 10 2.14 -10.82 -39.93
C ALA A 10 1.79 -9.62 -39.04
N MET A 11 0.90 -8.73 -39.49
CA MET A 11 0.41 -7.61 -38.68
C MET A 11 -0.56 -8.06 -37.57
N GLU A 12 -1.40 -9.06 -37.84
CA GLU A 12 -2.35 -9.61 -36.86
C GLU A 12 -1.63 -10.37 -35.74
N LEU A 13 -0.55 -11.11 -36.05
CA LEU A 13 0.28 -11.79 -35.04
C LEU A 13 1.02 -10.80 -34.14
N ALA A 14 1.58 -9.73 -34.71
CA ALA A 14 2.27 -8.68 -33.96
C ALA A 14 1.33 -7.84 -33.07
N GLN A 15 0.04 -7.72 -33.42
CA GLN A 15 -0.97 -7.06 -32.61
C GLN A 15 -1.46 -7.94 -31.44
N ALA A 16 -1.49 -9.26 -31.64
CA ALA A 16 -1.82 -10.23 -30.59
C ALA A 16 -0.69 -10.40 -29.55
N GLU A 17 0.57 -10.15 -29.93
CA GLU A 17 1.73 -10.18 -29.00
C GLU A 17 1.88 -8.89 -28.16
N LEU A 18 1.10 -7.84 -28.42
CA LEU A 18 1.21 -6.54 -27.72
C LEU A 18 0.04 -6.23 -26.79
N HIS A 19 -1.09 -6.93 -26.91
CA HIS A 19 -2.21 -6.79 -26.00
C HIS A 19 -2.33 -8.05 -25.15
N HIS A 20 -1.76 -7.97 -23.95
CA HIS A 20 -1.97 -8.96 -22.92
C HIS A 20 -2.96 -8.33 -21.94
N PRO A 21 -4.29 -8.46 -22.15
CA PRO A 21 -5.29 -7.80 -21.31
C PRO A 21 -5.13 -8.16 -19.82
N GLU A 22 -4.58 -9.33 -19.51
CA GLU A 22 -4.20 -9.75 -18.16
C GLU A 22 -3.05 -8.94 -17.51
N TRP A 23 -2.21 -8.27 -18.31
CA TRP A 23 -1.08 -7.43 -17.86
C TRP A 23 -1.35 -5.94 -18.08
N ASP A 24 -2.25 -5.62 -19.01
CA ASP A 24 -2.66 -4.26 -19.34
C ASP A 24 -3.80 -3.75 -18.44
N GLU A 25 -4.44 -4.64 -17.68
CA GLU A 25 -5.49 -4.26 -16.74
C GLU A 25 -4.89 -3.55 -15.51
N PRO A 26 -5.34 -2.32 -15.19
CA PRO A 26 -4.85 -1.60 -14.03
C PRO A 26 -5.18 -2.36 -12.74
N ILE A 27 -4.19 -2.49 -11.85
CA ILE A 27 -4.33 -3.14 -10.54
C ILE A 27 -4.27 -2.07 -9.45
N ILE A 28 -5.24 -2.11 -8.53
CA ILE A 28 -5.22 -1.31 -7.31
C ILE A 28 -4.59 -2.15 -6.21
N CYS A 29 -3.53 -1.62 -5.62
CA CYS A 29 -2.93 -2.15 -4.40
C CYS A 29 -3.46 -1.37 -3.20
N ARG A 30 -4.15 -2.03 -2.28
CA ARG A 30 -4.68 -1.43 -1.05
C ARG A 30 -3.92 -1.98 0.15
N VAL A 31 -3.38 -1.08 0.95
CA VAL A 31 -2.76 -1.39 2.24
C VAL A 31 -3.71 -0.94 3.35
N GLU A 32 -4.09 -1.86 4.23
CA GLU A 32 -4.84 -1.54 5.45
C GLU A 32 -3.90 -1.71 6.65
N VAL A 33 -3.76 -0.67 7.47
CA VAL A 33 -2.90 -0.68 8.66
C VAL A 33 -3.72 -0.39 9.90
N ASP A 34 -3.61 -1.27 10.90
CA ASP A 34 -4.17 -1.01 12.24
C ASP A 34 -3.16 -0.19 13.06
N LEU A 35 -3.25 1.14 12.94
CA LEU A 35 -2.31 2.06 13.57
C LEU A 35 -2.24 1.91 15.10
N PRO A 36 -3.37 1.83 15.85
CA PRO A 36 -3.30 1.63 17.31
C PRO A 36 -2.63 0.32 17.71
N SER A 37 -2.97 -0.79 17.06
CA SER A 37 -2.35 -2.08 17.35
C SER A 37 -0.86 -2.06 16.98
N TRP A 38 -0.51 -1.43 15.86
CA TRP A 38 0.88 -1.32 15.41
C TRP A 38 1.75 -0.51 16.38
N LEU A 39 1.26 0.65 16.86
CA LEU A 39 1.98 1.42 17.87
C LEU A 39 2.09 0.69 19.20
N SER A 40 1.05 -0.05 19.60
CA SER A 40 1.10 -0.88 20.81
C SER A 40 2.20 -1.95 20.71
N GLN A 41 2.45 -2.49 19.52
CA GLN A 41 3.54 -3.46 19.28
C GLN A 41 4.93 -2.80 19.28
N LEU A 42 5.08 -1.63 18.64
CA LEU A 42 6.38 -0.95 18.50
C LEU A 42 6.83 -0.23 19.77
N ALA A 43 5.93 0.54 20.40
CA ALA A 43 6.25 1.46 21.49
C ALA A 43 5.74 1.00 22.87
N GLY A 44 5.02 -0.13 22.91
CA GLY A 44 4.21 -0.52 24.05
C GLY A 44 3.04 0.44 24.28
N GLY A 45 2.56 0.50 25.52
CA GLY A 45 1.41 1.32 25.87
C GLY A 45 0.09 0.70 25.44
N LYS A 46 -1.01 1.41 25.75
CA LYS A 46 -2.37 1.01 25.39
C LYS A 46 -3.15 2.25 24.98
N ASP A 47 -4.22 2.03 24.21
CA ASP A 47 -5.16 3.08 23.86
C ASP A 47 -4.48 4.23 23.09
N TRP A 48 -3.82 3.88 21.97
CA TRP A 48 -3.33 4.86 21.02
C TRP A 48 -4.48 5.40 20.17
N GLU A 49 -4.55 6.72 20.02
CA GLU A 49 -5.60 7.42 19.27
C GLU A 49 -4.98 8.32 18.19
N VAL A 50 -5.56 8.30 16.98
CA VAL A 50 -5.28 9.29 15.94
C VAL A 50 -6.02 10.58 16.28
N TYR A 51 -5.31 11.70 16.38
CA TYR A 51 -5.92 13.00 16.65
C TYR A 51 -5.75 14.01 15.51
N SER A 52 -4.92 13.71 14.51
CA SER A 52 -4.77 14.51 13.29
C SER A 52 -4.29 13.63 12.14
N GLU A 53 -4.66 14.01 10.94
CA GLU A 53 -4.17 13.44 9.68
C GLU A 53 -3.72 14.58 8.75
N ALA A 54 -2.72 14.31 7.91
CA ALA A 54 -2.22 15.23 6.91
C ALA A 54 -1.88 14.44 5.65
N GLU A 55 -2.56 14.76 4.55
CA GLU A 55 -2.32 14.13 3.25
C GLU A 55 -1.39 15.02 2.40
N GLU A 56 -0.38 14.39 1.82
CA GLU A 56 0.56 14.98 0.87
C GLU A 56 0.55 14.20 -0.46
N GLU A 57 1.27 14.70 -1.47
CA GLU A 57 1.26 14.11 -2.81
C GLU A 57 1.66 12.61 -2.84
N ASN A 58 2.57 12.20 -1.95
CA ASN A 58 3.17 10.87 -1.98
C ASN A 58 2.98 10.07 -0.67
N CYS A 59 2.32 10.66 0.33
CA CYS A 59 2.10 10.03 1.61
C CYS A 59 0.92 10.63 2.38
N ILE A 60 0.52 9.92 3.42
CA ILE A 60 -0.38 10.40 4.46
C ILE A 60 0.29 10.22 5.81
N SER A 61 0.24 11.26 6.65
CA SER A 61 0.79 11.26 8.01
C SER A 61 -0.34 11.31 9.04
N PHE A 62 -0.20 10.52 10.10
CA PHE A 62 -1.13 10.46 11.21
C PHE A 62 -0.41 10.83 12.50
N ALA A 63 -0.92 11.87 13.17
CA ALA A 63 -0.46 12.22 14.50
C ALA A 63 -1.26 11.43 15.54
N MET A 64 -0.54 10.74 16.42
CA MET A 64 -1.10 9.80 17.39
C MET A 64 -0.66 10.13 18.82
N ARG A 65 -1.50 9.77 19.79
CA ARG A 65 -1.22 9.96 21.22
C ARG A 65 -1.68 8.79 22.07
N GLU A 66 -0.97 8.49 23.15
CA GLU A 66 -1.38 7.52 24.16
C GLU A 66 -2.33 8.19 25.18
N ILE A 67 -3.60 7.79 25.23
CA ILE A 67 -4.62 8.50 26.03
C ILE A 67 -4.79 7.97 27.47
N ALA A 68 -4.29 6.78 27.80
CA ALA A 68 -4.50 6.14 29.10
C ALA A 68 -3.44 6.47 30.17
N VAL A 69 -2.52 7.40 29.89
CA VAL A 69 -1.35 7.71 30.73
C VAL A 69 -1.33 9.18 31.18
N LYS A 70 -0.75 9.45 32.35
CA LYS A 70 -0.64 10.82 32.92
C LYS A 70 0.20 11.77 32.06
N THR A 71 1.14 11.21 31.31
CA THR A 71 2.01 11.95 30.39
C THR A 71 1.92 11.22 29.05
N PRO A 72 1.04 11.69 28.14
CA PRO A 72 0.85 11.08 26.83
C PRO A 72 2.15 11.02 26.06
N LYS A 73 2.46 9.86 25.49
CA LYS A 73 3.43 9.76 24.41
C LYS A 73 2.79 10.25 23.12
N LEU A 74 3.57 10.91 22.28
CA LEU A 74 3.22 11.34 20.95
C LEU A 74 3.95 10.49 19.93
N ALA A 75 3.25 10.21 18.84
CA ALA A 75 3.78 9.47 17.72
C ALA A 75 3.32 10.10 16.41
N GLU A 76 4.11 9.92 15.37
CA GLU A 76 3.76 10.23 13.99
C GLU A 76 3.96 8.97 13.16
N VAL A 77 2.94 8.63 12.37
CA VAL A 77 3.01 7.53 11.41
C VAL A 77 2.85 8.10 10.02
N THR A 78 3.85 7.95 9.17
CA THR A 78 3.79 8.35 7.76
C THR A 78 3.72 7.12 6.87
N LEU A 79 2.66 7.03 6.07
CA LEU A 79 2.44 5.96 5.10
C LEU A 79 2.62 6.51 3.68
N TYR A 80 3.60 5.99 2.95
CA TYR A 80 3.86 6.38 1.58
C TYR A 80 3.07 5.52 0.59
N HIS A 81 2.68 6.11 -0.54
CA HIS A 81 1.91 5.42 -1.60
C HIS A 81 2.67 4.24 -2.23
N ASN A 82 4.00 4.19 -2.08
CA ASN A 82 4.84 3.09 -2.54
C ASN A 82 4.92 1.91 -1.53
N GLY A 83 4.16 1.95 -0.43
CA GLY A 83 4.16 0.93 0.61
C GLY A 83 5.32 1.04 1.61
N TYR A 84 6.07 2.14 1.58
CA TYR A 84 7.03 2.49 2.64
C TYR A 84 6.31 3.16 3.81
N ALA A 85 6.81 2.98 5.02
CA ALA A 85 6.28 3.68 6.18
C ALA A 85 7.39 4.04 7.18
N VAL A 86 7.13 5.11 7.92
CA VAL A 86 7.96 5.58 9.03
C VAL A 86 7.08 5.73 10.26
N VAL A 87 7.56 5.28 11.41
CA VAL A 87 6.92 5.47 12.70
C VAL A 87 7.91 6.12 13.64
N ASP A 88 7.61 7.35 14.04
CA ASP A 88 8.37 8.11 15.03
C ASP A 88 7.58 8.21 16.32
N VAL A 89 8.21 7.94 17.45
CA VAL A 89 7.61 8.07 18.78
C VAL A 89 8.54 8.91 19.64
N GLU A 90 8.05 10.03 20.19
CA GLU A 90 8.86 10.97 20.99
C GLU A 90 10.16 11.42 20.28
N GLY A 91 10.13 11.54 18.95
CA GLY A 91 11.29 11.93 18.13
C GLY A 91 12.30 10.80 17.87
N GLN A 92 11.97 9.55 18.19
CA GLN A 92 12.75 8.38 17.84
C GLN A 92 12.03 7.53 16.79
N SER A 93 12.70 7.24 15.68
CA SER A 93 12.20 6.31 14.67
C SER A 93 12.24 4.88 15.20
N LEU A 94 11.07 4.27 15.36
CA LEU A 94 10.88 2.88 15.79
C LEU A 94 10.64 1.94 14.59
N PHE A 95 10.20 2.48 13.46
CA PHE A 95 10.06 1.76 12.21
C PHE A 95 10.40 2.70 11.05
N ASP A 96 11.15 2.17 10.09
CA ASP A 96 11.56 2.88 8.88
C ASP A 96 11.80 1.81 7.80
N GLY A 97 10.78 1.52 6.99
CA GLY A 97 10.85 0.38 6.10
C GLY A 97 9.61 0.12 5.26
N SER A 98 9.67 -0.96 4.48
CA SER A 98 8.57 -1.39 3.63
C SER A 98 7.55 -2.23 4.40
N LEU A 99 6.26 -1.90 4.24
CA LEU A 99 5.13 -2.67 4.77
C LEU A 99 4.92 -3.99 4.01
N THR A 100 5.48 -4.14 2.81
CA THR A 100 5.24 -5.29 1.92
C THR A 100 6.32 -6.36 2.00
N ALA A 101 7.43 -6.11 2.71
CA ALA A 101 8.58 -7.01 2.78
C ALA A 101 8.43 -8.20 3.75
N GLY A 102 7.29 -8.31 4.44
CA GLY A 102 6.96 -9.42 5.33
C GLY A 102 5.58 -9.21 5.92
N THR A 103 4.81 -10.27 6.06
CA THR A 103 3.46 -10.24 6.67
C THR A 103 3.58 -9.77 8.12
N SER A 104 3.51 -8.47 8.35
CA SER A 104 3.29 -7.91 9.68
C SER A 104 1.81 -8.09 9.97
N ASP A 105 1.45 -8.58 11.16
CA ASP A 105 0.04 -8.75 11.55
C ASP A 105 -0.73 -7.42 11.57
N CYS A 106 -0.02 -6.30 11.52
CA CYS A 106 -0.56 -4.95 11.58
C CYS A 106 -0.83 -4.34 10.20
N ALA A 107 -0.36 -4.95 9.10
CA ALA A 107 -0.55 -4.45 7.74
C ALA A 107 -1.04 -5.54 6.78
N HIS A 108 -2.18 -5.30 6.13
CA HIS A 108 -2.79 -6.23 5.19
C HIS A 108 -2.75 -5.67 3.78
N LEU A 109 -2.15 -6.43 2.87
CA LEU A 109 -2.07 -6.11 1.46
C LEU A 109 -3.19 -6.81 0.70
N THR A 110 -4.00 -6.05 -0.02
CA THR A 110 -5.01 -6.60 -0.91
C THR A 110 -4.94 -5.96 -2.28
N TYR A 111 -5.04 -6.80 -3.30
CA TYR A 111 -5.03 -6.38 -4.70
C TYR A 111 -6.44 -6.47 -5.28
N TYR A 112 -6.77 -5.54 -6.16
CA TYR A 112 -8.04 -5.50 -6.87
C TYR A 112 -7.82 -5.19 -8.34
N HIS A 113 -8.64 -5.78 -9.20
CA HIS A 113 -8.81 -5.31 -10.58
C HIS A 113 -9.44 -3.91 -10.53
N ALA A 114 -8.81 -2.91 -11.15
CA ALA A 114 -9.29 -1.53 -11.03
C ALA A 114 -10.65 -1.31 -11.71
N ASP A 115 -10.93 -2.04 -12.78
CA ASP A 115 -12.14 -1.88 -13.57
C ASP A 115 -13.35 -2.56 -12.93
N SER A 116 -13.17 -3.77 -12.37
CA SER A 116 -14.25 -4.55 -11.77
C SER A 116 -14.36 -4.38 -10.24
N GLY A 117 -13.29 -3.96 -9.58
CA GLY A 117 -13.17 -3.97 -8.12
C GLY A 117 -13.08 -5.38 -7.53
N GLU A 118 -12.93 -6.43 -8.35
CA GLU A 118 -12.80 -7.80 -7.87
C GLU A 118 -11.44 -8.00 -7.20
N LYS A 119 -11.45 -8.68 -6.04
CA LYS A 119 -10.24 -8.98 -5.28
C LYS A 119 -9.39 -10.01 -6.02
N ILE A 120 -8.13 -9.68 -6.24
CA ILE A 120 -7.11 -10.59 -6.77
C ILE A 120 -6.57 -11.43 -5.61
N ILE A 121 -6.58 -12.75 -5.79
CA ILE A 121 -5.96 -13.70 -4.86
C ILE A 121 -4.59 -14.10 -5.43
N LEU A 122 -3.52 -13.69 -4.75
CA LEU A 122 -2.17 -14.12 -5.07
C LEU A 122 -1.92 -15.49 -4.40
N ASN A 123 -1.54 -16.49 -5.20
CA ASN A 123 -1.26 -17.86 -4.76
C ASN A 123 0.24 -18.09 -4.59
#